data_AF-A0A5C9F2K0-F1
#
_entry.id   AF-A0A5C9F2K0-F1
#
_cell.length_a   1.000
_cell.length_b   1.000
_cell.length_c   1.000
_cell.angle_alpha   90.00
_cell.angle_beta   90.00
_cell.angle_gamma   90.00
#
_symmetry.space_group_name_H-M   'P 1'
#
loop_
_entity.id
_entity.type
_entity.pdbx_description
1 polymer ?
#
loop_
_entity_poly.entity_id
_entity_poly.type
_entity_poly.pdbx_seq_one_letter_code
_entity_poly.pdbx_strand_id
1 'polypeptide(L)'
;MRISDKNFNIKSRFGKLGMHLIEQAKDKIKDLNQEMLFRKAEIKKRYRNRLDTKSNEIRQQFVDDYNNILNMNLSSTLLESKDRILELKNNLIKVFITDLHKEIENHIKSNYQGYLNYLIGLIREIKGQNYIPENSIFYFNEKDYEFFEKNNHKLTEIIQKEFIIKRSSRINIGGLILEQADGEISFDYTIDNIIEENYSLIEMEFSDIIKDAEIKKIQSEFEDIINENKKKIETYLIDYDRI
;
A
#
# COMPACT_ATOMS: atom_id res chain seq x y z
N MET A 1 75.16 -80.18 -49.80
CA MET A 1 74.15 -80.17 -48.72
C MET A 1 74.36 -78.94 -47.81
N ARG A 2 74.01 -77.70 -48.25
CA ARG A 2 74.22 -76.45 -47.48
C ARG A 2 73.25 -75.29 -47.83
N ILE A 3 72.11 -75.57 -48.47
CA ILE A 3 71.13 -74.52 -48.89
C ILE A 3 69.88 -74.52 -47.99
N SER A 4 69.59 -75.63 -47.30
CA SER A 4 68.44 -75.81 -46.41
C SER A 4 68.48 -74.91 -45.15
N ASP A 5 69.61 -74.84 -44.47
CA ASP A 5 69.70 -74.14 -43.16
C ASP A 5 69.69 -72.61 -43.26
N LYS A 6 70.17 -72.04 -44.38
CA LYS A 6 70.10 -70.59 -44.63
C LYS A 6 68.66 -70.11 -44.86
N ASN A 7 67.86 -70.90 -45.60
CA ASN A 7 66.45 -70.60 -45.84
C ASN A 7 65.59 -70.77 -44.57
N PHE A 8 65.95 -71.71 -43.70
CA PHE A 8 65.31 -71.88 -42.39
C PHE A 8 65.60 -70.69 -41.45
N ASN A 9 66.83 -70.17 -41.47
CA ASN A 9 67.24 -69.01 -40.68
C ASN A 9 66.54 -67.71 -41.14
N ILE A 10 66.40 -67.50 -42.45
CA ILE A 10 65.68 -66.34 -43.02
C ILE A 10 64.19 -66.40 -42.69
N LYS A 11 63.52 -67.55 -42.90
CA LYS A 11 62.11 -67.72 -42.52
C LYS A 11 61.88 -67.51 -41.02
N SER A 12 62.78 -68.00 -40.17
CA SER A 12 62.72 -67.78 -38.72
C SER A 12 62.88 -66.30 -38.34
N ARG A 13 63.81 -65.57 -38.97
CA ARG A 13 64.01 -64.13 -38.76
C ARG A 13 62.81 -63.30 -39.23
N PHE A 14 62.24 -63.60 -40.40
CA PHE A 14 61.02 -62.94 -40.89
C PHE A 14 59.79 -63.26 -40.01
N GLY A 15 59.68 -64.49 -39.51
CA GLY A 15 58.64 -64.87 -38.55
C GLY A 15 58.76 -64.11 -37.22
N LYS A 16 59.97 -63.99 -36.67
CA LYS A 16 60.24 -63.18 -35.46
C LYS A 16 59.96 -61.69 -35.68
N LEU A 17 60.35 -61.15 -36.83
CA LEU A 17 60.06 -59.76 -37.20
C LEU A 17 58.54 -59.53 -37.35
N GLY A 18 57.82 -60.45 -38.00
CA GLY A 18 56.38 -60.40 -38.13
C GLY A 18 55.66 -60.47 -36.78
N MET A 19 56.09 -61.36 -35.89
CA MET A 19 55.55 -61.45 -34.52
C MET A 19 55.83 -60.18 -33.72
N HIS A 20 57.04 -59.62 -33.80
CA HIS A 20 57.40 -58.37 -33.15
C HIS A 20 56.58 -57.18 -33.68
N LEU A 21 56.34 -57.10 -34.99
CA LEU A 21 55.48 -56.06 -35.59
C LEU A 21 54.01 -56.22 -35.17
N ILE A 22 53.52 -57.45 -35.04
CA ILE A 22 52.16 -57.73 -34.53
C ILE A 22 52.06 -57.33 -33.05
N GLU A 23 53.09 -57.60 -32.25
CA GLU A 23 53.14 -57.24 -30.83
C GLU A 23 53.19 -55.72 -30.65
N GLN A 24 54.04 -55.02 -31.42
CA GLN A 24 54.05 -53.55 -31.47
C GLN A 24 52.72 -52.96 -31.93
N ALA A 25 52.06 -53.56 -32.92
CA ALA A 25 50.75 -53.11 -33.37
C ALA A 25 49.68 -53.33 -32.29
N LYS A 26 49.72 -54.45 -31.56
CA LYS A 26 48.83 -54.74 -30.43
C LYS A 26 49.00 -53.75 -29.29
N ASP A 27 50.25 -53.45 -28.91
CA ASP A 27 50.55 -52.47 -27.87
C ASP A 27 50.08 -51.08 -28.28
N LYS A 28 50.34 -50.67 -29.52
CA LYS A 28 49.87 -49.39 -30.06
C LYS A 28 48.34 -49.29 -30.10
N ILE A 29 47.63 -50.38 -30.45
CA ILE A 29 46.16 -50.43 -30.40
C ILE A 29 45.66 -50.32 -28.95
N LYS A 30 46.34 -50.99 -28.00
CA LYS A 30 45.98 -50.94 -26.57
C LYS A 30 46.16 -49.52 -26.02
N ASP A 31 47.27 -48.86 -26.32
CA ASP A 31 47.55 -47.49 -25.92
C ASP A 31 46.53 -46.51 -26.52
N LEU A 32 46.25 -46.63 -27.83
CA LEU A 32 45.22 -45.84 -28.51
C LEU A 32 43.84 -46.03 -27.88
N ASN A 33 43.46 -47.26 -27.54
CA ASN A 33 42.19 -47.54 -26.89
C ASN A 33 42.10 -46.93 -25.48
N GLN A 34 43.19 -47.00 -24.69
CA GLN A 34 43.24 -46.35 -23.39
C GLN A 34 43.12 -44.84 -23.52
N GLU A 35 43.89 -44.22 -24.42
CA GLU A 35 43.83 -42.77 -24.66
C GLU A 35 42.42 -42.34 -25.13
N MET A 36 41.80 -43.12 -26.02
CA MET A 36 40.44 -42.86 -26.48
C MET A 36 39.41 -42.94 -25.34
N LEU A 37 39.55 -43.91 -24.42
CA LEU A 37 38.69 -44.03 -23.24
C LEU A 37 38.83 -42.81 -22.32
N PHE A 38 40.07 -42.35 -22.07
CA PHE A 38 40.31 -41.14 -21.27
C PHE A 38 39.72 -39.90 -21.92
N ARG A 39 39.94 -39.69 -23.22
CA ARG A 39 39.34 -38.57 -23.97
C ARG A 39 37.82 -38.61 -23.94
N LYS A 40 37.21 -39.80 -24.09
CA LYS A 40 35.74 -39.97 -24.02
C LYS A 40 35.21 -39.65 -22.62
N ALA A 41 35.91 -40.08 -21.57
CA ALA A 41 35.56 -39.75 -20.18
C ALA A 41 35.68 -38.25 -19.92
N GLU A 42 36.73 -37.61 -20.43
CA GLU A 42 36.95 -36.17 -20.29
C GLU A 42 35.88 -35.35 -21.02
N ILE A 43 35.53 -35.72 -22.25
CA ILE A 43 34.44 -35.09 -23.01
C ILE A 43 33.11 -35.23 -22.24
N LYS A 44 32.81 -36.42 -21.72
CA LYS A 44 31.61 -36.63 -20.89
C LYS A 44 31.62 -35.76 -19.63
N LYS A 45 32.77 -35.67 -18.94
CA LYS A 45 32.91 -34.83 -17.75
C LYS A 45 32.71 -33.35 -18.08
N ARG A 46 33.36 -32.83 -19.13
CA ARG A 46 33.21 -31.44 -19.57
C ARG A 46 31.77 -31.14 -19.98
N TYR A 47 31.10 -32.06 -20.67
CA TYR A 47 29.70 -31.90 -21.05
C TYR A 47 28.77 -31.87 -19.84
N ARG A 48 28.93 -32.78 -18.87
CA ARG A 48 28.18 -32.76 -17.60
C ARG A 48 28.39 -31.45 -16.85
N ASN A 49 29.64 -31.03 -16.64
CA ASN A 49 29.93 -29.77 -15.95
C ASN A 49 29.25 -28.56 -16.63
N ARG A 50 29.22 -28.52 -17.97
CA ARG A 50 28.53 -27.46 -18.72
C ARG A 50 27.02 -27.51 -18.51
N LEU A 51 26.42 -28.70 -18.52
CA LEU A 51 25.00 -28.87 -18.22
C LEU A 51 24.69 -28.44 -16.78
N ASP A 52 25.49 -28.85 -15.81
CA ASP A 52 25.31 -28.49 -14.40
C ASP A 52 25.40 -26.97 -14.20
N THR A 53 26.39 -26.33 -14.84
CA THR A 53 26.56 -24.87 -14.79
C THR A 53 25.35 -24.15 -15.38
N LYS A 54 24.90 -24.57 -16.57
CA LYS A 54 23.74 -23.97 -17.23
C LYS A 54 22.44 -24.21 -16.45
N SER A 55 22.29 -25.39 -15.84
CA SER A 55 21.15 -25.71 -15.00
C SER A 55 21.12 -24.81 -13.76
N ASN A 56 22.26 -24.61 -13.11
CA ASN A 56 22.39 -23.71 -11.96
C ASN A 56 22.09 -22.25 -12.32
N GLU A 57 22.55 -21.78 -13.49
CA GLU A 57 22.23 -20.43 -13.99
C GLU A 57 20.72 -20.25 -14.19
N ILE A 58 20.08 -21.20 -14.88
CA ILE A 58 18.62 -21.18 -15.09
C ILE A 58 17.87 -21.21 -13.75
N ARG A 59 18.33 -22.04 -12.80
CA ARG A 59 17.72 -22.14 -11.48
C ARG A 59 17.83 -20.83 -10.70
N GLN A 60 19.01 -20.22 -10.71
CA GLN A 60 19.23 -18.94 -10.04
C GLN A 60 18.34 -17.86 -10.64
N GLN A 61 18.30 -17.77 -11.96
CA GLN A 61 17.43 -16.82 -12.66
C GLN A 61 15.96 -17.04 -12.31
N PHE A 62 15.49 -18.29 -12.25
CA PHE A 62 14.11 -18.60 -11.85
C PHE A 62 13.82 -18.15 -10.41
N VAL A 63 14.72 -18.42 -9.46
CA VAL A 63 14.57 -17.98 -8.07
C VAL A 63 14.50 -16.45 -7.97
N ASP A 64 15.37 -15.76 -8.70
CA ASP A 64 15.42 -14.30 -8.72
C ASP A 64 14.12 -13.71 -9.31
N ASP A 65 13.66 -14.24 -10.45
CA ASP A 65 12.40 -13.83 -11.10
C ASP A 65 11.18 -14.09 -10.20
N TYR A 66 11.12 -15.27 -9.57
CA TYR A 66 10.05 -15.62 -8.64
C TYR A 66 10.02 -14.69 -7.42
N ASN A 67 11.17 -14.42 -6.83
CA ASN A 67 11.30 -13.48 -5.72
C ASN A 67 10.88 -12.07 -6.12
N ASN A 68 11.25 -11.61 -7.31
CA ASN A 68 10.84 -10.31 -7.84
C ASN A 68 9.32 -10.23 -8.00
N ILE A 69 8.68 -11.26 -8.57
CA ILE A 69 7.23 -11.32 -8.72
C ILE A 69 6.53 -11.30 -7.34
N LEU A 70 7.02 -12.09 -6.37
CA LEU A 70 6.46 -12.08 -5.02
C LEU A 70 6.57 -10.70 -4.36
N ASN A 71 7.72 -10.04 -4.47
CA ASN A 71 7.93 -8.70 -3.89
C ASN A 71 7.08 -7.64 -4.59
N MET A 72 6.92 -7.72 -5.92
CA MET A 72 6.03 -6.83 -6.67
C MET A 72 4.59 -7.00 -6.22
N ASN A 73 4.11 -8.24 -6.14
CA ASN A 73 2.75 -8.54 -5.67
C ASN A 73 2.52 -8.08 -4.23
N LEU A 74 3.51 -8.26 -3.34
CA LEU A 74 3.45 -7.71 -1.98
C LEU A 74 3.21 -6.20 -2.01
N SER A 75 4.05 -5.52 -2.78
CA SER A 75 4.06 -4.06 -2.83
C SER A 75 2.75 -3.54 -3.39
N SER A 76 2.24 -4.15 -4.46
CA SER A 76 0.94 -3.77 -5.04
C SER A 76 -0.22 -4.04 -4.08
N THR A 77 -0.28 -5.24 -3.48
CA THR A 77 -1.37 -5.59 -2.54
C THR A 77 -1.34 -4.71 -1.29
N LEU A 78 -0.16 -4.37 -0.78
CA LEU A 78 -0.01 -3.49 0.37
C LEU A 78 -0.43 -2.05 0.05
N LEU A 79 -0.07 -1.54 -1.14
CA LEU A 79 -0.54 -0.24 -1.62
C LEU A 79 -2.06 -0.22 -1.78
N GLU A 80 -2.64 -1.20 -2.47
CA GLU A 80 -4.10 -1.30 -2.64
C GLU A 80 -4.84 -1.38 -1.29
N SER A 81 -4.27 -2.11 -0.32
CA SER A 81 -4.84 -2.21 1.03
C SER A 81 -4.79 -0.87 1.76
N LYS A 82 -3.68 -0.14 1.66
CA LYS A 82 -3.56 1.22 2.24
C LYS A 82 -4.55 2.18 1.63
N ASP A 83 -4.71 2.16 0.30
CA ASP A 83 -5.65 3.01 -0.41
C ASP A 83 -7.10 2.73 0.01
N ARG A 84 -7.48 1.44 0.11
CA ARG A 84 -8.80 1.05 0.62
C ARG A 84 -9.05 1.49 2.05
N ILE A 85 -8.05 1.39 2.93
CA ILE A 85 -8.18 1.85 4.31
C ILE A 85 -8.37 3.37 4.35
N LEU A 86 -7.61 4.12 3.55
CA LEU A 86 -7.77 5.58 3.45
C LEU A 86 -9.17 5.94 2.95
N GLU A 87 -9.66 5.24 1.93
CA GLU A 87 -11.01 5.43 1.40
C GLU A 87 -12.08 5.14 2.47
N LEU A 88 -11.93 4.05 3.24
CA LEU A 88 -12.81 3.72 4.35
C LEU A 88 -12.78 4.79 5.44
N LYS A 89 -11.59 5.31 5.82
CA LYS A 89 -11.45 6.41 6.78
C LYS A 89 -12.23 7.64 6.33
N ASN A 90 -12.01 8.06 5.08
CA ASN A 90 -12.69 9.23 4.51
C ASN A 90 -14.20 9.04 4.44
N ASN A 91 -14.67 7.84 4.10
CA ASN A 91 -16.09 7.53 4.06
C ASN A 91 -16.72 7.54 5.46
N LEU A 92 -16.03 7.00 6.47
CA LEU A 92 -16.49 7.04 7.85
C LEU A 92 -16.64 8.48 8.37
N ILE A 93 -15.68 9.34 8.08
CA ILE A 93 -15.76 10.77 8.46
C ILE A 93 -16.96 11.43 7.78
N LYS A 94 -17.17 11.21 6.47
CA LYS A 94 -18.33 11.77 5.75
C LYS A 94 -19.66 11.31 6.34
N VAL A 95 -19.78 10.02 6.67
CA VAL A 95 -20.98 9.47 7.31
C VAL A 95 -21.19 10.08 8.68
N PHE A 96 -20.14 10.14 9.50
CA PHE A 96 -20.19 10.75 10.83
C PHE A 96 -20.65 12.21 10.78
N ILE A 97 -20.06 13.01 9.89
CA ILE A 97 -20.46 14.42 9.71
C ILE A 97 -21.94 14.50 9.33
N THR A 98 -22.40 13.68 8.39
CA THR A 98 -23.81 13.65 7.97
C THR A 98 -24.74 13.29 9.13
N ASP A 99 -24.37 12.32 9.95
CA ASP A 99 -25.16 11.89 11.09
C ASP A 99 -25.13 12.92 12.22
N LEU A 100 -24.00 13.60 12.43
CA LEU A 100 -23.88 14.73 13.35
C LEU A 100 -24.82 15.87 12.97
N HIS A 101 -24.90 16.23 11.69
CA HIS A 101 -25.84 17.26 11.19
C HIS A 101 -27.29 16.87 11.53
N LYS A 102 -27.69 15.63 11.25
CA LYS A 102 -29.04 15.14 11.55
C LYS A 102 -29.32 15.13 13.05
N GLU A 103 -28.36 14.71 13.86
CA GLU A 103 -28.51 14.62 15.31
C GLU A 103 -28.69 16.02 15.93
N ILE A 104 -27.90 17.00 15.49
CA ILE A 104 -28.05 18.39 15.91
C ILE A 104 -29.42 18.93 15.47
N GLU A 105 -29.82 18.71 14.22
CA GLU A 105 -31.13 19.13 13.72
C GLU A 105 -32.28 18.53 14.53
N ASN A 106 -32.19 17.24 14.86
CA ASN A 106 -33.16 16.54 15.71
C ASN A 106 -33.16 17.07 17.15
N HIS A 107 -31.99 17.40 17.70
CA HIS A 107 -31.86 17.98 19.03
C HIS A 107 -32.49 19.38 19.09
N ILE A 108 -32.27 20.21 18.06
CA ILE A 108 -32.90 21.53 17.93
C ILE A 108 -34.42 21.40 17.80
N LYS A 109 -34.91 20.41 17.05
CA LYS A 109 -36.35 20.15 16.91
C LYS A 109 -36.99 19.71 18.23
N SER A 110 -36.34 18.81 18.97
CA SER A 110 -36.86 18.25 20.22
C SER A 110 -36.76 19.21 21.41
N ASN A 111 -35.71 20.04 21.48
CA ASN A 111 -35.48 21.01 22.54
C ASN A 111 -35.15 22.40 21.98
N TYR A 112 -36.12 22.98 21.27
CA TYR A 112 -35.93 24.29 20.63
C TYR A 112 -35.63 25.41 21.63
N GLN A 113 -36.18 25.34 22.85
CA GLN A 113 -35.87 26.34 23.89
C GLN A 113 -34.42 26.27 24.35
N GLY A 114 -33.86 25.07 24.49
CA GLY A 114 -32.44 24.88 24.79
C GLY A 114 -31.55 25.48 23.70
N TYR A 115 -31.89 25.23 22.43
CA TYR A 115 -31.21 25.81 21.28
C TYR A 115 -31.28 27.35 21.27
N LEU A 116 -32.44 27.94 21.56
CA LEU A 116 -32.58 29.40 21.65
C LEU A 116 -31.71 30.00 22.78
N ASN A 117 -31.60 29.30 23.91
CA ASN A 117 -30.71 29.73 24.99
C ASN A 117 -29.24 29.69 24.57
N TYR A 118 -28.84 28.67 23.81
CA TYR A 118 -27.51 28.58 23.19
C TYR A 118 -27.26 29.76 22.25
N LEU A 119 -28.19 30.02 21.33
CA LEU A 119 -28.07 31.10 20.33
C LEU A 119 -27.98 32.49 20.99
N ILE A 120 -28.77 32.72 22.04
CA ILE A 120 -28.69 33.94 22.86
C ILE A 120 -27.34 34.03 23.58
N GLY A 121 -26.83 32.91 24.10
CA GLY A 121 -25.49 32.83 24.71
C GLY A 121 -24.40 33.24 23.73
N LEU A 122 -24.42 32.66 22.53
CA LEU A 122 -23.50 32.98 21.43
C LEU A 122 -23.51 34.48 21.10
N ILE A 123 -24.69 35.10 20.97
CA ILE A 123 -24.80 36.55 20.69
C ILE A 123 -24.18 37.39 21.83
N ARG A 124 -24.34 36.97 23.10
CA ARG A 124 -23.70 37.63 24.24
C ARG A 124 -22.18 37.52 24.19
N GLU A 125 -21.65 36.37 23.80
CA GLU A 125 -20.21 36.16 23.65
C GLU A 125 -19.63 37.05 22.55
N ILE A 126 -20.27 37.09 21.38
CA ILE A 126 -19.88 37.95 20.25
C ILE A 126 -19.90 39.43 20.68
N LYS A 127 -20.93 39.86 21.43
CA LYS A 127 -20.98 41.21 22.00
C LYS A 127 -19.81 41.48 22.95
N GLY A 128 -19.52 40.54 23.86
CA GLY A 128 -18.44 40.67 24.85
C GLY A 128 -17.06 40.87 24.22
N GLN A 129 -16.87 40.37 23.01
CA GLN A 129 -15.65 40.53 22.23
C GLN A 129 -15.62 41.83 21.39
N ASN A 130 -16.62 42.71 21.52
CA ASN A 130 -16.80 43.96 20.77
C ASN A 130 -16.91 43.78 19.24
N TYR A 131 -17.31 42.60 18.76
CA TYR A 131 -17.46 42.31 17.32
C TYR A 131 -18.79 42.78 16.71
N ILE A 132 -19.60 43.57 17.43
CA ILE A 132 -20.89 44.07 16.92
C ILE A 132 -20.80 45.60 16.68
N PRO A 133 -20.53 46.03 15.43
CA PRO A 133 -20.67 47.41 15.00
C PRO A 133 -22.10 47.93 15.09
N GLU A 134 -22.25 49.25 15.00
CA GLU A 134 -23.57 49.86 14.78
C GLU A 134 -24.12 49.44 13.41
N ASN A 135 -25.44 49.31 13.32
CA ASN A 135 -26.17 48.91 12.10
C ASN A 135 -25.81 47.51 11.57
N SER A 136 -25.34 46.62 12.45
CA SER A 136 -25.06 45.23 12.09
C SER A 136 -26.31 44.50 11.62
N ILE A 137 -26.15 43.60 10.64
CA ILE A 137 -27.22 42.80 10.08
C ILE A 137 -27.03 41.35 10.55
N PHE A 138 -28.04 40.82 11.24
CA PHE A 138 -28.09 39.43 11.68
C PHE A 138 -28.98 38.63 10.74
N TYR A 139 -28.40 37.63 10.11
CA TYR A 139 -29.15 36.67 9.31
C TYR A 139 -29.45 35.42 10.10
N PHE A 140 -30.70 34.99 10.06
CA PHE A 140 -31.18 33.77 10.67
C PHE A 140 -31.88 32.90 9.62
N ASN A 141 -32.04 31.60 9.91
CA ASN A 141 -32.98 30.78 9.14
C ASN A 141 -34.42 31.27 9.36
N GLU A 142 -35.38 30.69 8.62
CA GLU A 142 -36.79 31.13 8.73
C GLU A 142 -37.35 31.01 10.14
N LYS A 143 -37.15 29.86 10.78
CA LYS A 143 -37.74 29.55 12.07
C LYS A 143 -37.23 30.50 13.16
N ASP A 144 -35.92 30.75 13.15
CA ASP A 144 -35.25 31.60 14.14
C ASP A 144 -35.54 33.08 13.87
N TYR A 145 -35.61 33.49 12.60
CA TYR A 145 -36.07 34.82 12.20
C TYR A 145 -37.46 35.10 12.77
N GLU A 146 -38.44 34.23 12.52
CA GLU A 146 -39.81 34.40 13.02
C GLU A 146 -39.87 34.51 14.56
N PHE A 147 -39.00 33.76 15.25
CA PHE A 147 -38.92 33.83 16.70
C PHE A 147 -38.39 35.19 17.17
N PHE A 148 -37.28 35.68 16.61
CA PHE A 148 -36.69 36.95 17.03
C PHE A 148 -37.46 38.17 16.54
N GLU A 149 -38.16 38.10 15.42
CA GLU A 149 -39.08 39.14 14.99
C GLU A 149 -40.18 39.36 16.04
N LYS A 150 -40.77 38.27 16.56
CA LYS A 150 -41.78 38.32 17.63
C LYS A 150 -41.20 38.68 19.00
N ASN A 151 -39.92 38.39 19.24
CA ASN A 151 -39.25 38.54 20.54
C ASN A 151 -38.06 39.51 20.48
N ASN A 152 -38.16 40.56 19.66
CA ASN A 152 -37.03 41.42 19.32
C ASN A 152 -36.36 42.06 20.56
N HIS A 153 -37.13 42.33 21.61
CA HIS A 153 -36.64 42.85 22.90
C HIS A 153 -35.47 42.03 23.48
N LYS A 154 -35.46 40.69 23.28
CA LYS A 154 -34.38 39.82 23.77
C LYS A 154 -33.04 40.14 23.12
N LEU A 155 -33.04 40.51 21.84
CA LEU A 155 -31.83 40.93 21.13
C LEU A 155 -31.48 42.38 21.47
N THR A 156 -32.48 43.27 21.56
CA THR A 156 -32.26 44.68 21.89
C THR A 156 -31.62 44.88 23.26
N GLU A 157 -32.07 44.13 24.28
CA GLU A 157 -31.50 44.14 25.63
C GLU A 157 -30.02 43.72 25.64
N ILE A 158 -29.64 42.80 24.76
CA ILE A 158 -28.28 42.30 24.64
C ILE A 158 -27.45 43.30 23.85
N ILE A 159 -27.81 43.60 22.61
CA ILE A 159 -26.96 44.33 21.67
C ILE A 159 -26.80 45.81 22.08
N GLN A 160 -27.88 46.45 22.58
CA GLN A 160 -27.89 47.86 23.02
C GLN A 160 -27.45 48.87 21.93
N LYS A 161 -27.47 48.47 20.66
CA LYS A 161 -27.18 49.28 19.48
C LYS A 161 -28.26 49.04 18.42
N GLU A 162 -28.30 49.86 17.39
CA GLU A 162 -29.15 49.60 16.22
C GLU A 162 -28.65 48.38 15.45
N PHE A 163 -29.57 47.48 15.10
CA PHE A 163 -29.32 46.27 14.32
C PHE A 163 -30.53 45.96 13.43
N ILE A 164 -30.29 45.16 12.40
CA ILE A 164 -31.31 44.67 11.49
C ILE A 164 -31.30 43.14 11.55
N ILE A 165 -32.48 42.53 11.63
CA ILE A 165 -32.61 41.07 11.44
C ILE A 165 -33.13 40.78 10.03
N LYS A 166 -32.56 39.78 9.37
CA LYS A 166 -32.98 39.32 8.05
C LYS A 166 -33.09 37.80 8.02
N ARG A 167 -33.96 37.31 7.16
CA ARG A 167 -34.02 35.90 6.81
C ARG A 167 -32.92 35.57 5.79
N SER A 168 -32.28 34.41 5.95
CA SER A 168 -31.38 33.83 4.97
C SER A 168 -31.77 32.38 4.66
N SER A 169 -31.83 32.05 3.37
CA SER A 169 -32.00 30.66 2.90
C SER A 169 -30.70 29.85 2.92
N ARG A 170 -29.56 30.50 3.20
CA ARG A 170 -28.26 29.82 3.29
C ARG A 170 -28.06 29.07 4.61
N ILE A 171 -28.82 29.46 5.64
CA ILE A 171 -28.73 28.85 6.98
C ILE A 171 -29.75 27.71 7.04
N ASN A 172 -29.27 26.47 7.05
CA ASN A 172 -30.14 25.29 7.00
C ASN A 172 -30.56 24.82 8.41
N ILE A 173 -29.58 24.45 9.24
CA ILE A 173 -29.84 23.85 10.56
C ILE A 173 -30.14 24.92 11.62
N GLY A 174 -29.30 25.96 11.69
CA GLY A 174 -29.36 26.99 12.72
C GLY A 174 -28.06 27.76 12.87
N GLY A 175 -27.99 28.60 13.88
CA GLY A 175 -26.93 29.59 14.07
C GLY A 175 -27.30 30.92 13.41
N LEU A 176 -26.29 31.75 13.15
CA LEU A 176 -26.48 33.08 12.58
C LEU A 176 -25.29 33.52 11.73
N ILE A 177 -25.54 34.42 10.80
CA ILE A 177 -24.48 35.15 10.10
C ILE A 177 -24.57 36.62 10.52
N LEU A 178 -23.44 37.20 10.93
CA LEU A 178 -23.33 38.60 11.31
C LEU A 178 -22.60 39.36 10.20
N GLU A 179 -23.29 40.28 9.55
CA GLU A 179 -22.73 41.14 8.51
C GLU A 179 -22.65 42.59 9.01
N GLN A 180 -21.57 43.30 8.68
CA GLN A 180 -21.48 44.74 8.92
C GLN A 180 -22.39 45.52 7.97
N ALA A 181 -22.78 46.74 8.36
CA ALA A 181 -23.73 47.56 7.59
C ALA A 181 -23.27 47.87 6.15
N ASP A 182 -21.96 47.92 5.92
CA ASP A 182 -21.31 48.15 4.62
C ASP A 182 -21.16 46.88 3.78
N GLY A 183 -21.42 45.69 4.36
CA GLY A 183 -21.27 44.40 3.71
C GLY A 183 -19.82 43.95 3.49
N GLU A 184 -18.82 44.65 4.05
CA GLU A 184 -17.42 44.32 3.82
C GLU A 184 -16.95 43.13 4.66
N ILE A 185 -17.51 42.98 5.86
CA ILE A 185 -17.13 41.94 6.81
C ILE A 185 -18.37 41.12 7.20
N SER A 186 -18.24 39.80 7.07
CA SER A 186 -19.24 38.82 7.47
C SER A 186 -18.61 37.75 8.33
N PHE A 187 -19.26 37.41 9.44
CA PHE A 187 -18.88 36.34 10.34
C PHE A 187 -19.96 35.27 10.34
N ASP A 188 -19.57 34.05 9.97
CA ASP A 188 -20.48 32.90 9.87
C ASP A 188 -20.43 32.07 11.15
N TYR A 189 -21.47 32.17 11.96
CA TYR A 189 -21.64 31.35 13.16
C TYR A 189 -22.76 30.32 12.98
N THR A 190 -22.98 29.86 11.73
CA THR A 190 -23.90 28.77 11.47
C THR A 190 -23.37 27.47 12.04
N ILE A 191 -24.28 26.56 12.38
CA ILE A 191 -23.91 25.21 12.83
C ILE A 191 -23.08 24.50 11.74
N ASP A 192 -23.43 24.70 10.48
CA ASP A 192 -22.72 24.12 9.35
C ASP A 192 -21.25 24.61 9.32
N ASN A 193 -21.02 25.92 9.45
CA ASN A 193 -19.65 26.47 9.51
C ASN A 193 -18.89 26.00 10.76
N ILE A 194 -19.53 25.93 11.93
CA ILE A 194 -18.89 25.41 13.15
C ILE A 194 -18.42 23.96 12.96
N ILE A 195 -19.21 23.11 12.31
CA ILE A 195 -18.82 21.73 12.03
C ILE A 195 -17.63 21.71 11.04
N GLU A 196 -17.67 22.56 10.02
CA GLU A 196 -16.62 22.66 9.00
C GLU A 196 -15.29 23.16 9.57
N GLU A 197 -15.30 24.21 10.40
CA GLU A 197 -14.11 24.74 11.07
C GLU A 197 -13.45 23.71 12.01
N ASN A 198 -14.27 22.81 12.57
CA ASN A 198 -13.79 21.74 13.44
C ASN A 198 -13.52 20.42 12.70
N TYR A 199 -13.64 20.39 11.37
CA TYR A 199 -13.45 19.17 10.57
C TYR A 199 -12.07 18.54 10.80
N SER A 200 -11.02 19.36 10.85
CA SER A 200 -9.65 18.89 11.06
C SER A 200 -9.46 18.22 12.42
N LEU A 201 -10.14 18.74 13.45
CA LEU A 201 -10.11 18.14 14.79
C LEU A 201 -10.85 16.79 14.79
N ILE A 202 -12.02 16.74 14.13
CA ILE A 202 -12.80 15.50 13.97
C ILE A 202 -11.96 14.45 13.23
N GLU A 203 -11.28 14.83 12.15
CA GLU A 203 -10.40 13.94 11.37
C GLU A 203 -9.23 13.41 12.22
N MET A 204 -8.62 14.26 13.04
CA MET A 204 -7.51 13.88 13.91
C MET A 204 -7.96 12.86 14.96
N GLU A 205 -9.07 13.11 15.64
CA GLU A 205 -9.63 12.18 16.64
C GLU A 205 -10.02 10.83 15.99
N PHE A 206 -10.59 10.85 14.77
CA PHE A 206 -10.88 9.62 14.02
C PHE A 206 -9.61 8.86 13.62
N SER A 207 -8.55 9.58 13.27
CA SER A 207 -7.25 8.98 12.90
C SER A 207 -6.59 8.29 14.08
N ASP A 208 -6.75 8.82 15.30
CA ASP A 208 -6.23 8.23 16.53
C ASP A 208 -6.97 6.94 16.94
N ILE A 209 -8.25 6.84 16.60
CA ILE A 209 -9.05 5.62 16.79
C ILE A 209 -8.60 4.52 15.83
N ILE A 210 -8.39 4.86 14.55
CA ILE A 210 -7.95 3.91 13.53
C ILE A 210 -6.42 3.93 13.45
N LYS A 211 -5.80 3.36 14.49
CA LYS A 211 -4.35 3.35 14.67
C LYS A 211 -3.64 2.64 13.52
N ASP A 212 -2.54 3.23 13.07
CA ASP A 212 -1.54 2.61 12.19
C ASP A 212 -1.03 1.25 12.68
N ALA A 213 -1.24 0.91 13.95
CA ALA A 213 -0.93 -0.38 14.54
C ALA A 213 -1.64 -1.55 13.82
N GLU A 214 -2.88 -1.38 13.39
CA GLU A 214 -3.61 -2.44 12.66
C GLU A 214 -3.06 -2.62 11.24
N ILE A 215 -2.70 -1.52 10.57
CA ILE A 215 -2.05 -1.52 9.26
C ILE A 215 -0.67 -2.20 9.35
N LYS A 216 0.11 -1.87 10.38
CA LYS A 216 1.42 -2.49 10.64
C LYS A 216 1.30 -3.98 10.93
N LYS A 217 0.24 -4.41 11.62
CA LYS A 217 -0.03 -5.82 11.88
C LYS A 217 -0.31 -6.57 10.58
N ILE A 218 -1.20 -6.05 9.73
CA ILE A 218 -1.50 -6.62 8.41
C ILE A 218 -0.22 -6.70 7.57
N GLN A 219 0.59 -5.64 7.56
CA GLN A 219 1.87 -5.63 6.85
C GLN A 219 2.80 -6.75 7.34
N SER A 220 2.97 -6.91 8.66
CA SER A 220 3.79 -7.98 9.23
C SER A 220 3.30 -9.37 8.84
N GLU A 221 1.99 -9.62 8.89
CA GLU A 221 1.40 -10.92 8.51
C GLU A 221 1.65 -11.24 7.03
N PHE A 222 1.55 -10.25 6.14
CA PHE A 222 1.86 -10.43 4.72
C PHE A 222 3.35 -10.69 4.45
N GLU A 223 4.25 -9.98 5.15
CA GLU A 223 5.69 -10.22 5.06
C GLU A 223 6.05 -11.65 5.49
N ASP A 224 5.42 -12.16 6.56
CA ASP A 224 5.61 -13.52 7.04
C ASP A 224 5.16 -14.56 5.99
N ILE A 225 3.97 -14.39 5.40
CA ILE A 225 3.45 -15.28 4.34
C ILE A 225 4.43 -15.36 3.15
N ILE A 226 5.02 -14.23 2.77
CA ILE A 226 5.96 -14.19 1.65
C ILE A 226 7.27 -14.87 2.00
N ASN A 227 7.78 -14.63 3.20
CA ASN A 227 8.99 -15.31 3.67
C ASN A 227 8.80 -16.83 3.74
N GLU A 228 7.61 -17.31 4.14
CA GLU A 228 7.27 -18.73 4.07
C GLU A 228 7.25 -19.28 2.64
N ASN A 229 6.63 -18.55 1.70
CA ASN A 229 6.56 -18.99 0.31
C ASN A 229 7.93 -19.03 -0.38
N LYS A 230 8.82 -18.07 -0.06
CA LYS A 230 10.22 -18.09 -0.51
C LYS A 230 10.98 -19.32 0.00
N LYS A 231 10.81 -19.71 1.26
CA LYS A 231 11.42 -20.92 1.82
C LYS A 231 10.87 -22.21 1.17
N LYS A 232 9.57 -22.25 0.89
CA LYS A 232 8.93 -23.41 0.24
C LYS A 232 9.47 -23.64 -1.17
N ILE A 233 9.63 -22.59 -1.99
CA ILE A 233 10.12 -22.78 -3.37
C ILE A 233 11.57 -23.28 -3.41
N GLU A 234 12.45 -22.79 -2.52
CA GLU A 234 13.83 -23.29 -2.41
C GLU A 234 13.85 -24.78 -2.05
N THR A 235 12.95 -25.20 -1.15
CA THR A 235 12.81 -26.60 -0.76
C THR A 235 12.34 -27.48 -1.93
N TYR A 236 11.33 -27.03 -2.69
CA TYR A 236 10.84 -27.74 -3.88
C TYR A 236 11.92 -27.90 -4.96
N LEU A 237 12.73 -26.87 -5.19
CA LEU A 237 13.83 -26.93 -6.16
C LEU A 237 14.93 -27.92 -5.73
N ILE A 238 15.25 -27.95 -4.43
CA ILE A 238 16.20 -28.93 -3.86
C ILE A 238 15.66 -30.36 -4.03
N ASP A 239 14.37 -30.59 -3.81
CA ASP A 239 13.76 -31.91 -3.93
C ASP A 239 13.63 -32.35 -5.40
N TYR A 240 13.39 -31.44 -6.34
CA TYR A 240 13.40 -31.73 -7.77
C TYR A 240 14.77 -32.18 -8.28
N ASP A 241 15.86 -31.57 -7.78
CA ASP A 241 17.24 -31.95 -8.13
C ASP A 241 17.64 -33.34 -7.59
N ARG A 242 16.87 -33.92 -6.65
CA ARG A 242 17.11 -35.24 -6.06
C ARG A 242 16.42 -36.39 -6.80
N ILE A 243 15.51 -36.08 -7.74
CA ILE A 243 14.73 -37.05 -8.54
C ILE A 243 15.45 -37.34 -9.86
#